data_AF-A0A9Q6PZU1-F1
#
_entry.id   AF-A0A9Q6PZU1-F1
#
_cell.length_a   1.000
_cell.length_b   1.000
_cell.length_c   1.000
_cell.angle_alpha   90.00
_cell.angle_beta   90.00
_cell.angle_gamma   90.00
#
_symmetry.space_group_name_H-M   'P 1'
#
loop_
_entity.id
_entity.type
_entity.pdbx_description
1 polymer ?
#
loop_
_entity_poly.entity_id
_entity_poly.type
_entity_poly.pdbx_seq_one_letter_code
_entity_poly.pdbx_strand_id
1 'polypeptide(L)'
;MYIGAEASLPEITNVIDNQAAQYIAQPFLAQKKIEIFIDGEYRTCNAVGMILSLNGAYQGTGIFRVSPNSIIAVSRGGCIVVPSFS
;
A
#
# COMPACT_ATOMS: atom_id res chain seq x y z
N MET A 1 8.40 -7.24 1.09
CA MET A 1 7.13 -7.44 0.37
C MET A 1 7.47 -7.51 -1.09
N TYR A 2 6.99 -8.55 -1.77
CA TYR A 2 7.16 -8.76 -3.19
C TYR A 2 5.77 -8.83 -3.82
N ILE A 3 5.62 -8.29 -5.02
CA ILE A 3 4.42 -8.44 -5.82
C ILE A 3 4.76 -9.40 -6.93
N GLY A 4 4.12 -10.56 -6.95
CA GLY A 4 4.50 -11.65 -7.86
C GLY A 4 4.48 -11.26 -9.35
N ALA A 5 3.62 -10.32 -9.74
CA ALA A 5 3.54 -9.81 -11.11
C ALA A 5 4.64 -8.79 -11.47
N GLU A 6 5.35 -8.25 -10.48
CA GLU A 6 6.35 -7.18 -10.65
C GLU A 6 7.77 -7.63 -10.29
N ALA A 7 7.91 -8.60 -9.39
CA ALA A 7 9.20 -9.14 -8.97
C ALA A 7 9.79 -10.06 -10.05
N SER A 8 11.11 -10.08 -10.16
CA SER A 8 11.79 -10.95 -11.12
C SER A 8 11.69 -12.42 -10.70
N LEU A 9 11.73 -13.33 -11.67
CA LEU A 9 11.74 -14.77 -11.40
C LEU A 9 12.86 -15.17 -10.41
N PRO A 10 14.13 -14.72 -10.57
CA PRO A 10 15.19 -15.06 -9.63
C PRO A 10 14.90 -14.61 -8.19
N GLU A 11 14.32 -13.42 -8.01
CA GLU A 11 13.95 -12.92 -6.67
C GLU A 11 12.87 -13.79 -6.04
N ILE A 12 11.81 -14.12 -6.79
CA ILE A 12 10.71 -14.95 -6.29
C ILE A 12 11.21 -16.36 -5.95
N THR A 13 12.00 -16.97 -6.83
CA THR A 13 12.61 -18.29 -6.57
C THR A 13 13.44 -18.27 -5.30
N ASN A 14 14.29 -17.27 -5.11
CA ASN A 14 15.10 -17.16 -3.89
C ASN A 14 14.22 -17.01 -2.62
N VAL A 15 13.13 -16.25 -2.68
CA VAL A 15 12.20 -16.12 -1.54
C VAL A 15 11.54 -17.46 -1.21
N ILE A 16 11.08 -18.20 -2.22
CA ILE A 16 10.44 -19.50 -2.04
C ILE A 16 11.42 -20.53 -1.47
N ASP A 17 12.61 -20.63 -2.06
CA ASP A 17 13.53 -21.71 -1.75
C ASP A 17 14.28 -21.46 -0.43
N ASN A 18 14.60 -20.20 -0.12
CA ASN A 18 15.50 -19.88 0.99
C ASN A 18 14.86 -19.10 2.14
N GLN A 19 13.68 -18.49 1.93
CA GLN A 19 13.11 -17.55 2.91
C GLN A 19 11.65 -17.83 3.27
N ALA A 20 11.02 -18.88 2.72
CA ALA A 20 9.58 -19.11 2.85
C ALA A 20 9.05 -19.05 4.29
N ALA A 21 9.81 -19.55 5.27
CA ALA A 21 9.41 -19.53 6.68
C ALA A 21 9.24 -18.11 7.27
N GLN A 22 9.77 -17.08 6.62
CA GLN A 22 9.70 -15.68 7.07
C GLN A 22 8.59 -14.89 6.36
N TYR A 23 7.89 -15.51 5.40
CA TYR A 23 6.92 -14.83 4.55
C TYR A 23 5.54 -15.47 4.63
N ILE A 24 4.53 -14.66 4.33
CA ILE A 24 3.17 -15.12 4.07
C ILE A 24 2.82 -14.80 2.62
N ALA A 25 2.10 -15.70 1.96
CA ALA A 25 1.52 -15.46 0.65
C ALA A 25 0.09 -14.92 0.81
N GLN A 26 -0.26 -13.91 0.03
CA GLN A 26 -1.59 -13.32 0.03
C GLN A 26 -2.00 -13.02 -1.43
N PRO A 27 -3.28 -13.20 -1.80
CA PRO A 27 -3.77 -12.75 -3.09
C PRO A 27 -3.54 -11.25 -3.27
N PHE A 28 -3.15 -10.85 -4.48
CA PHE A 28 -3.03 -9.44 -4.80
C PHE A 28 -4.42 -8.82 -4.90
N LEU A 29 -4.71 -7.84 -4.04
CA LEU A 29 -5.94 -7.06 -4.08
C LEU A 29 -5.68 -5.77 -4.85
N ALA A 30 -6.39 -5.59 -5.96
CA ALA A 30 -6.33 -4.35 -6.72
C ALA A 30 -6.80 -3.17 -5.84
N GLN A 31 -5.96 -2.16 -5.73
CA GLN A 31 -6.24 -0.97 -4.94
C GLN A 31 -6.96 0.06 -5.81
N LYS A 32 -7.84 0.85 -5.19
CA LYS A 32 -8.46 1.99 -5.87
C LYS A 32 -7.37 3.00 -6.21
N LYS A 33 -7.40 3.50 -7.46
CA LYS A 33 -6.55 4.59 -7.91
C LYS A 33 -7.29 5.91 -7.80
N ILE A 34 -6.60 6.94 -7.32
CA ILE A 34 -7.10 8.30 -7.17
C ILE A 34 -6.03 9.29 -7.62
N GLU A 35 -6.44 10.45 -8.14
CA GLU A 35 -5.50 11.53 -8.43
C GLU A 35 -5.19 12.31 -7.15
N ILE A 36 -3.91 12.45 -6.83
CA ILE A 36 -3.42 13.24 -5.71
C ILE A 36 -2.46 14.31 -6.26
N PHE A 37 -2.58 15.53 -5.75
CA PHE A 37 -1.61 16.59 -6.01
C PHE A 37 -0.40 16.43 -5.08
N ILE A 38 0.76 16.11 -5.64
CA ILE A 38 2.02 15.90 -4.93
C ILE A 38 3.13 16.63 -5.69
N ASP A 39 3.96 17.41 -4.98
CA ASP A 39 5.11 18.12 -5.54
C ASP A 39 4.79 19.02 -6.75
N GLY A 40 3.63 19.67 -6.75
CA GLY A 40 3.23 20.61 -7.81
C GLY A 40 2.54 19.95 -9.01
N GLU A 41 2.33 18.63 -9.01
CA GLU A 41 1.70 17.89 -10.10
C GLU A 41 0.65 16.91 -9.60
N TYR A 42 -0.37 16.65 -10.44
CA TYR A 42 -1.31 15.56 -10.19
C TYR A 42 -0.70 14.23 -10.62
N ARG A 43 -0.80 13.22 -9.74
CA ARG A 43 -0.35 11.86 -10.00
C ARG A 43 -1.47 10.88 -9.68
N THR A 44 -1.68 9.90 -10.56
CA THR A 44 -2.56 8.76 -10.27
C THR A 44 -1.85 7.84 -9.28
N CYS A 45 -2.42 7.68 -8.08
CA CYS A 45 -1.84 6.90 -7.01
C CYS A 45 -2.79 5.80 -6.54
N ASN A 46 -2.24 4.64 -6.16
CA ASN A 46 -2.95 3.65 -5.35
C ASN A 46 -3.15 4.22 -3.94
N ALA A 47 -4.34 4.03 -3.37
CA ALA A 47 -4.67 4.55 -2.06
C ALA A 47 -5.23 3.48 -1.12
N VAL A 48 -4.80 3.50 0.13
CA VAL A 48 -5.36 2.71 1.22
C VAL A 48 -5.64 3.63 2.41
N GLY A 49 -6.87 3.57 2.91
CA GLY A 49 -7.30 4.27 4.11
C GLY A 49 -7.25 3.37 5.34
N MET A 50 -7.11 4.00 6.50
CA MET A 50 -7.29 3.33 7.79
C MET A 50 -8.66 3.68 8.36
N ILE A 51 -9.38 2.68 8.86
CA ILE A 51 -10.58 2.87 9.67
C ILE A 51 -10.25 2.41 11.08
N LEU A 52 -10.54 3.26 12.07
CA LEU A 52 -10.38 2.93 13.48
C LEU A 52 -11.66 2.28 13.98
N SER A 53 -11.54 1.10 14.56
CA SER A 53 -12.65 0.36 15.17
C SER A 53 -12.26 -0.13 16.55
N LEU A 54 -13.11 0.13 17.54
CA LEU A 54 -12.96 -0.34 18.91
C LEU A 54 -14.21 -1.13 19.27
N ASN A 55 -14.04 -2.38 19.71
CA ASN A 55 -15.14 -3.29 20.04
C ASN A 55 -16.17 -3.44 18.90
N GLY A 56 -15.69 -3.43 17.65
CA GLY A 56 -16.55 -3.52 16.46
C GLY A 56 -17.28 -2.22 16.08
N ALA A 57 -17.16 -1.15 16.87
CA ALA A 57 -17.75 0.14 16.58
C ALA A 57 -16.75 1.07 15.90
N TYR A 58 -17.20 1.73 14.82
CA TYR A 58 -16.43 2.75 14.10
C TYR A 58 -16.10 3.93 15.02
N GLN A 59 -14.81 4.29 15.10
CA GLN A 59 -14.28 5.38 15.93
C GLN A 59 -13.77 6.56 15.10
N GLY A 60 -13.68 6.41 13.78
CA GLY A 60 -13.18 7.45 12.89
C GLY A 60 -12.33 6.91 11.75
N THR A 61 -12.00 7.81 10.85
CA THR A 61 -11.06 7.56 9.77
C THR A 61 -9.67 7.95 10.25
N GLY A 62 -8.71 7.03 10.09
CA GLY A 62 -7.31 7.29 10.36
C GLY A 62 -6.59 7.91 9.16
N ILE A 63 -5.26 7.82 9.16
CA ILE A 63 -4.43 8.30 8.07
C ILE A 63 -4.71 7.54 6.76
N PHE A 64 -4.61 8.26 5.64
CA PHE A 64 -4.54 7.64 4.32
C PHE A 64 -3.08 7.53 3.90
N ARG A 65 -2.78 6.45 3.17
CA ARG A 65 -1.50 6.30 2.48
C ARG A 65 -1.73 6.18 1.00
N VAL A 66 -0.88 6.86 0.23
CA VAL A 66 -0.93 6.86 -1.23
C VAL A 66 0.45 6.59 -1.81
N SER A 67 0.50 5.97 -2.99
CA SER A 67 1.75 5.74 -3.72
C SER A 67 1.46 5.62 -5.22
N PRO A 68 2.33 6.16 -6.10
CA PRO A 68 2.24 5.86 -7.53
C PRO A 68 2.56 4.37 -7.82
N ASN A 69 3.20 3.67 -6.89
CA ASN A 69 3.58 2.28 -6.99
C ASN A 69 2.55 1.36 -6.30
N SER A 70 2.61 0.06 -6.58
CA SER A 70 1.70 -0.95 -6.00
C SER A 70 1.94 -1.23 -4.51
N ILE A 71 3.13 -0.90 -3.99
CA ILE A 71 3.44 -0.92 -2.56
C ILE A 71 3.27 0.50 -1.99
N ILE A 72 2.32 0.64 -1.06
CA ILE A 72 1.91 1.94 -0.47
C ILE A 72 2.60 2.20 0.89
N ALA A 73 3.79 1.61 1.09
CA ALA A 73 4.57 1.83 2.30
C ALA A 73 5.36 3.15 2.21
N VAL A 74 5.38 3.92 3.30
CA VAL A 74 6.14 5.18 3.35
C VAL A 74 7.63 4.94 3.12
N SER A 75 8.18 3.84 3.65
CA SER A 75 9.56 3.40 3.41
C SER A 75 9.86 2.97 1.96
N ARG A 76 8.85 2.97 1.08
CA ARG A 76 8.94 2.61 -0.35
C ARG A 76 8.44 3.74 -1.26
N GLY A 77 8.51 4.99 -0.79
CA GLY A 77 8.10 6.18 -1.54
C GLY A 77 6.60 6.46 -1.51
N GLY A 78 5.85 5.79 -0.62
CA GLY A 78 4.48 6.18 -0.31
C GLY A 78 4.43 7.45 0.56
N CYS A 79 3.32 8.15 0.51
CA CYS A 79 3.07 9.37 1.27
C CYS A 79 1.88 9.18 2.22
N ILE A 80 1.89 9.93 3.33
CA ILE A 80 0.73 10.05 4.21
C ILE A 80 -0.08 11.25 3.75
N VAL A 81 -1.38 11.05 3.56
CA VAL A 81 -2.33 12.12 3.28
C VAL A 81 -3.29 12.21 4.44
N VAL A 82 -3.43 13.42 4.98
CA VAL A 82 -4.40 13.72 6.03
C VAL A 82 -5.56 14.46 5.38
N PRO A 83 -6.81 13.96 5.51
CA PRO A 83 -7.95 14.69 4.99
C PRO A 83 -8.09 16.02 5.72
N SER A 84 -8.05 17.12 4.98
CA SER A 84 -8.44 18.43 5.49
C SER A 84 -9.93 18.63 5.22
N PHE A 85 -10.72 18.77 6.27
CA PHE A 85 -12.10 19.22 6.15
C PHE A 85 -12.11 20.75 6.29
N SER A 86 -12.40 21.45 5.20
CA SER A 86 -12.68 22.89 5.18
C SER A 86 -14.15 23.16 5.43
#